data_AF-A0A2A9FY78-F1
#
_entry.id   AF-A0A2A9FY78-F1
#
_cell.length_a   1.000
_cell.length_b   1.000
_cell.length_c   1.000
_cell.angle_alpha   90.00
_cell.angle_beta   90.00
_cell.angle_gamma   90.00
#
_symmetry.space_group_name_H-M   'P 1'
#
loop_
_entity.id
_entity.type
_entity.pdbx_description
1 polymer ?
#
loop_
_entity_poly.entity_id
_entity_poly.type
_entity_poly.pdbx_seq_one_letter_code
_entity_poly.pdbx_strand_id
1 'polypeptide(L)'
;MYIKKLNSIRSLIRYYLISYFAKHLDDESDKFRFLPRYRVELFIANDTRLESYQFIREDLVKYSNVKLRFIPSSSTVRGGVRLLTGKDSGSIPEKECLLSYDHLAFIKVSIGIVLNNWSDHDNTYSTIKLFKYFLYRKLGIFYFSILKSKLKVIKNKLFNKVRPVDVVKSKYEIFQAIFSNDYFVNYGSFDRKDLVDLLYPNKEYKGVISRSAISSSVNLVVESCVESGEFKIINKDRPNERIKVTGKGINFFTETKESYKKDASLFELQSSQTKTQRSVAWLTFVLAIATTLSLVDKIELIEYWWNYFWCYFGA
;
A
#
# COMPACT_ATOMS: atom_id res chain seq x y z
N MET A 1 8.07 35.13 -11.76
CA MET A 1 6.95 35.75 -10.98
C MET A 1 5.97 34.70 -10.43
N TYR A 2 5.50 33.74 -11.24
CA TYR A 2 4.57 32.68 -10.82
C TYR A 2 5.06 31.79 -9.66
N ILE A 3 6.32 31.38 -9.66
CA ILE A 3 6.90 30.51 -8.60
C ILE A 3 6.87 31.19 -7.23
N LYS A 4 7.15 32.50 -7.16
CA LYS A 4 7.08 33.28 -5.90
C LYS A 4 5.63 33.35 -5.37
N LYS A 5 4.65 33.54 -6.25
CA LYS A 5 3.22 33.60 -5.88
C LYS A 5 2.70 32.24 -5.39
N LEU A 6 3.12 31.14 -6.03
CA LEU A 6 2.76 29.77 -5.61
C LEU A 6 3.36 29.42 -4.24
N ASN A 7 4.61 29.79 -3.99
CA ASN A 7 5.27 29.58 -2.70
C ASN A 7 4.66 30.41 -1.57
N SER A 8 4.18 31.63 -1.85
CA SER A 8 3.45 32.47 -0.89
C SER A 8 2.12 31.82 -0.47
N ILE A 9 1.32 31.34 -1.43
CA ILE A 9 0.06 30.62 -1.16
C ILE A 9 0.31 29.35 -0.35
N ARG A 10 1.34 28.56 -0.72
CA ARG A 10 1.72 27.35 0.00
C ARG A 10 2.12 27.64 1.45
N SER A 11 2.88 28.71 1.68
CA SER A 11 3.33 29.12 3.02
C SER A 11 2.16 29.61 3.87
N LEU A 12 1.21 30.32 3.27
CA LEU A 12 0.00 30.80 3.93
C LEU A 12 -0.90 29.62 4.35
N ILE A 13 -1.13 28.64 3.48
CA ILE A 13 -1.90 27.43 3.81
C ILE A 13 -1.22 26.68 4.97
N ARG A 14 0.10 26.53 4.91
CA ARG A 14 0.86 25.89 6.00
C ARG A 14 0.74 26.63 7.31
N TYR A 15 0.84 27.96 7.28
CA TYR A 15 0.69 28.79 8.47
C TYR A 15 -0.66 28.53 9.15
N TYR A 16 -1.77 28.53 8.40
CA TYR A 16 -3.09 28.26 8.98
C TYR A 16 -3.23 26.84 9.51
N LEU A 17 -2.70 25.83 8.81
CA LEU A 17 -2.75 24.44 9.26
C LEU A 17 -1.91 24.24 10.52
N ILE A 18 -0.69 24.77 10.57
CA ILE A 18 0.19 24.67 11.74
C ILE A 18 -0.41 25.47 12.91
N SER A 19 -0.95 26.66 12.68
CA SER A 19 -1.64 27.44 13.72
C SER A 19 -2.86 26.72 14.29
N TYR A 20 -3.60 25.99 13.43
CA TYR A 20 -4.71 25.17 13.88
C TYR A 20 -4.22 24.06 14.82
N PHE A 21 -3.16 23.33 14.46
CA PHE A 21 -2.59 22.33 15.35
C PHE A 21 -1.99 22.95 16.61
N ALA A 22 -1.31 24.11 16.51
CA ALA A 22 -0.73 24.87 17.62
C ALA A 22 -1.74 25.14 18.75
N LYS A 23 -2.92 25.65 18.37
CA LYS A 23 -4.03 25.94 19.29
C LYS A 23 -4.62 24.70 19.96
N HIS A 24 -4.32 23.53 19.43
CA HIS A 24 -4.87 22.27 19.88
C HIS A 24 -3.79 21.22 20.12
N LEU A 25 -2.57 21.66 20.50
CA LEU A 25 -1.58 20.79 21.11
C LEU A 25 -2.14 20.22 22.41
N ASP A 26 -1.65 19.04 22.79
CA ASP A 26 -1.98 18.39 24.06
C ASP A 26 -2.00 19.40 25.20
N ASP A 27 -3.19 19.61 25.75
CA ASP A 27 -3.32 20.04 27.12
C ASP A 27 -3.14 18.75 27.94
N GLU A 28 -2.05 18.64 28.70
CA GLU A 28 -1.75 17.45 29.53
C GLU A 28 -2.84 17.20 30.60
N SER A 29 -3.83 18.09 30.71
CA SER A 29 -5.00 17.92 31.54
C SER A 29 -5.87 16.74 31.04
N ASP A 30 -5.88 15.68 31.84
CA ASP A 30 -6.35 14.31 31.66
C ASP A 30 -7.83 14.09 31.21
N LYS A 31 -8.54 15.10 30.70
CA LYS A 31 -10.00 15.09 30.56
C LYS A 31 -10.56 14.43 29.29
N PHE A 32 -9.74 14.15 28.26
CA PHE A 32 -10.26 13.61 26.99
C PHE A 32 -9.44 12.43 26.43
N ARG A 33 -9.54 11.25 27.08
CA ARG A 33 -8.90 9.99 26.62
C ARG A 33 -9.37 9.49 25.24
N PHE A 34 -10.47 10.01 24.72
CA PHE A 34 -11.06 9.59 23.44
C PHE A 34 -10.62 10.45 22.24
N LEU A 35 -9.95 11.58 22.48
CA LEU A 35 -9.45 12.42 21.40
C LEU A 35 -8.00 12.06 21.08
N PRO A 36 -7.63 11.98 19.78
CA PRO A 36 -6.25 11.75 19.39
C PRO A 36 -5.37 12.91 19.87
N ARG A 37 -4.22 12.55 20.44
CA ARG A 37 -3.18 13.48 20.86
C ARG A 37 -2.33 13.86 19.65
N TYR A 38 -1.98 15.14 19.55
CA TYR A 38 -1.22 15.68 18.42
C TYR A 38 0.08 16.29 18.90
N ARG A 39 1.18 15.89 18.27
CA ARG A 39 2.47 16.55 18.41
C ARG A 39 2.89 17.08 17.05
N VAL A 40 3.13 18.39 16.98
CA VAL A 40 3.65 19.05 15.78
C VAL A 40 5.04 19.56 16.06
N GLU A 41 6.00 19.18 15.22
CA GLU A 41 7.38 19.58 15.32
C GLU A 41 7.86 20.10 13.96
N LEU A 42 8.46 21.27 13.96
CA LEU A 42 9.06 21.86 12.77
C LEU A 42 10.58 21.66 12.82
N PHE A 43 11.13 21.13 11.74
CA PHE A 43 12.57 20.94 11.58
C PHE A 43 13.08 21.89 10.49
N ILE A 44 13.95 22.82 10.89
CA ILE A 44 14.60 23.77 9.99
C ILE A 44 15.98 23.21 9.61
N ALA A 45 16.33 23.17 8.33
CA ALA A 45 17.63 22.67 7.86
C ALA A 45 18.73 23.73 7.96
N ASN A 46 20.00 23.31 8.00
CA ASN A 46 21.16 24.22 8.10
C ASN A 46 21.34 25.13 6.86
N ASP A 47 20.96 24.67 5.67
CA ASP A 47 21.22 25.34 4.38
C ASP A 47 20.21 26.43 3.97
N THR A 48 19.13 26.63 4.72
CA THR A 48 18.19 27.71 4.42
C THR A 48 18.80 29.06 4.78
N ARG A 49 19.14 29.88 3.77
CA ARG A 49 19.56 31.30 3.92
C ARG A 49 18.47 32.08 4.63
N LEU A 50 18.58 32.14 5.95
CA LEU A 50 17.67 32.81 6.87
C LEU A 50 18.47 33.92 7.55
N GLU A 51 18.60 35.06 6.86
CA GLU A 51 19.27 36.26 7.38
C GLU A 51 18.45 37.00 8.45
N SER A 52 17.24 36.54 8.75
CA SER A 52 16.30 37.17 9.68
C SER A 52 15.91 36.26 10.84
N TYR A 53 16.87 35.54 11.41
CA TYR A 53 16.78 35.18 12.83
C TYR A 53 17.57 36.21 13.62
N GLN A 54 16.90 37.00 14.46
CA GLN A 54 17.59 37.62 15.60
C GLN A 54 17.88 36.50 16.61
N PHE A 55 18.97 35.76 16.41
CA PHE A 55 19.60 35.01 17.49
C PHE A 55 20.75 35.84 18.03
N ILE A 56 20.70 36.11 19.34
CA ILE A 56 21.90 36.26 20.15
C ILE A 56 22.69 34.95 19.94
N ARG A 57 23.86 35.05 19.29
CA ARG A 57 24.84 33.98 19.06
C ARG A 57 25.36 33.43 20.40
N GLU A 58 26.10 32.33 20.53
CA GLU A 58 27.05 31.59 19.68
C GLU A 58 27.13 30.16 20.28
N ASP A 59 27.73 29.23 19.55
CA ASP A 59 28.08 27.86 19.99
C ASP A 59 26.98 26.80 20.07
N LEU A 60 26.94 25.93 19.06
CA LEU A 60 27.08 24.47 19.21
C LEU A 60 26.84 23.78 17.85
N VAL A 61 27.94 23.36 17.23
CA VAL A 61 27.95 22.44 16.09
C VAL A 61 27.87 21.02 16.63
N LYS A 62 26.86 20.27 16.20
CA LYS A 62 26.87 18.83 15.83
C LYS A 62 25.54 18.18 16.21
N TYR A 63 24.62 18.08 15.24
CA TYR A 63 23.99 16.84 14.80
C TYR A 63 23.44 17.12 13.39
N SER A 64 23.80 16.27 12.43
CA SER A 64 23.67 16.54 11.00
C SER A 64 22.23 16.77 10.55
N ASN A 65 22.02 17.94 9.96
CA ASN A 65 20.91 18.39 9.10
C ASN A 65 19.58 18.84 9.76
N VAL A 66 19.60 19.24 11.03
CA VAL A 66 18.53 20.05 11.65
C VAL A 66 19.15 21.17 12.45
N LYS A 67 18.91 22.43 12.05
CA LYS A 67 19.35 23.66 12.72
C LYS A 67 18.56 23.95 13.99
N LEU A 68 17.26 23.64 13.97
CA LEU A 68 16.34 24.01 15.05
C LEU A 68 15.10 23.11 15.05
N ARG A 69 14.64 22.70 16.24
CA ARG A 69 13.38 21.96 16.45
C ARG A 69 12.38 22.89 17.14
N PHE A 70 11.39 23.35 16.39
CA PHE A 70 10.42 24.31 16.88
C PHE A 70 9.08 23.64 17.17
N ILE A 71 8.58 23.83 18.39
CA ILE A 71 7.26 23.37 18.83
C ILE A 71 6.33 24.60 18.86
N PRO A 72 5.38 24.72 17.92
CA PRO A 72 4.49 25.86 17.86
C PRO A 72 3.52 25.83 19.05
N SER A 73 3.37 26.94 19.76
CA SER A 73 2.43 27.10 20.87
C SER A 73 1.25 28.01 20.52
N SER A 74 1.51 29.09 19.77
CA SER A 74 0.47 30.04 19.38
C SER A 74 0.82 30.76 18.06
N SER A 75 -0.07 31.63 17.60
CA SER A 75 0.10 32.41 16.37
C SER A 75 -0.22 33.87 16.67
N THR A 76 0.66 34.79 16.27
CA THR A 76 0.51 36.22 16.50
C THR A 76 0.73 37.03 15.22
N VAL A 77 0.19 38.24 15.16
CA VAL A 77 0.41 39.17 14.04
C VAL A 77 1.06 40.42 14.61
N ARG A 78 2.28 40.75 14.16
CA ARG A 78 3.03 41.93 14.62
C ARG A 78 3.45 42.74 13.40
N GLY A 79 3.05 44.01 13.33
CA GLY A 79 3.39 44.91 12.22
C GLY A 79 2.94 44.42 10.84
N GLY A 80 1.81 43.71 10.74
CA GLY A 80 1.31 43.13 9.49
C GLY A 80 1.96 41.79 9.09
N VAL A 81 3.00 41.34 9.81
CA VAL A 81 3.67 40.06 9.57
C VAL A 81 3.06 38.97 10.46
N ARG A 82 2.71 37.83 9.86
CA ARG A 82 2.18 36.66 10.56
C ARG A 82 3.32 35.81 11.11
N LEU A 83 3.30 35.59 12.43
CA LEU A 83 4.35 34.90 13.17
C LEU A 83 3.77 33.71 13.94
N LEU A 84 4.51 32.60 13.97
CA LEU A 84 4.27 31.50 14.89
C LEU A 84 5.15 31.70 16.13
N THR A 85 4.55 31.65 17.30
CA THR A 85 5.21 31.63 18.61
C THR A 85 5.37 30.18 19.05
N GLY A 86 6.51 29.85 19.64
CA GLY A 86 6.78 28.48 20.06
C GLY A 86 8.10 28.36 20.79
N LYS A 87 8.41 27.15 21.23
CA LYS A 87 9.64 26.85 21.97
C LYS A 87 10.66 26.20 21.05
N ASP A 88 11.92 26.57 21.21
CA ASP A 88 13.03 25.82 20.64
C ASP A 88 13.42 24.68 21.61
N SER A 89 13.21 23.45 21.15
CA SER A 89 13.55 22.22 21.88
C SER A 89 15.03 21.84 21.73
N GLY A 90 15.80 22.55 20.89
CA GLY A 90 17.24 22.35 20.72
C GLY A 90 18.11 23.14 21.69
N SER A 91 17.59 24.24 22.26
CA SER A 91 18.30 25.08 23.23
C SER A 91 17.93 24.72 24.66
N ILE A 92 18.93 24.52 25.53
CA ILE A 92 18.73 24.40 26.98
C ILE A 92 19.24 25.69 27.63
N PRO A 93 18.42 26.46 28.38
CA PRO A 93 16.97 26.28 28.62
C PRO A 93 16.12 26.55 27.36
N GLU A 94 14.92 25.98 27.30
CA GLU A 94 13.96 26.18 26.19
C GLU A 94 13.67 27.67 26.03
N LYS A 95 14.05 28.26 24.88
CA LYS A 95 13.80 29.68 24.59
C LYS A 95 12.55 29.84 23.75
N GLU A 96 11.77 30.89 24.03
CA GLU A 96 10.68 31.30 23.16
C GLU A 96 11.24 31.88 21.86
N CYS A 97 10.75 31.37 20.74
CA CYS A 97 11.18 31.77 19.40
C CYS A 97 9.97 32.21 18.56
N LEU A 98 10.22 33.11 17.62
CA LEU A 98 9.25 33.57 16.62
C LEU A 98 9.65 33.07 15.24
N LEU A 99 8.69 32.51 14.50
CA LEU A 99 8.91 32.01 13.15
C LEU A 99 7.97 32.71 12.16
N SER A 100 8.55 33.42 11.19
CA SER A 100 7.78 34.06 10.11
C SER A 100 7.19 33.03 9.15
N TYR A 101 5.99 33.32 8.65
CA TYR A 101 5.26 32.46 7.72
C TYR A 101 6.03 32.21 6.41
N ASP A 102 6.81 33.19 5.92
CA ASP A 102 7.55 33.10 4.65
C ASP A 102 8.54 31.93 4.61
N HIS A 103 8.99 31.47 5.78
CA HIS A 103 9.96 30.39 5.90
C HIS A 103 9.31 29.01 5.91
N LEU A 104 7.99 28.92 6.11
CA LEU A 104 7.25 27.65 6.18
C LEU A 104 7.22 26.89 4.85
N ALA A 105 7.51 27.54 3.72
CA ALA A 105 7.59 26.87 2.42
C ALA A 105 8.65 25.75 2.38
N PHE A 106 9.78 25.94 3.07
CA PHE A 106 10.97 25.08 2.98
C PHE A 106 11.23 24.26 4.25
N ILE A 107 10.45 24.49 5.30
CA ILE A 107 10.58 23.78 6.57
C ILE A 107 9.96 22.38 6.47
N LYS A 108 10.64 21.40 7.06
CA LYS A 108 10.13 20.04 7.21
C LYS A 108 9.17 20.00 8.40
N VAL A 109 7.98 19.46 8.18
CA VAL A 109 6.95 19.38 9.23
C VAL A 109 6.77 17.92 9.61
N SER A 110 6.93 17.61 10.90
CA SER A 110 6.54 16.32 11.46
C SER A 110 5.25 16.50 12.24
N ILE A 111 4.27 15.65 11.93
CA ILE A 111 3.07 15.52 12.72
C ILE A 111 3.03 14.08 13.22
N GLY A 112 3.04 13.93 14.54
CA GLY A 112 2.73 12.69 15.22
C GLY A 112 1.29 12.73 15.71
N ILE A 113 0.52 11.71 15.37
CA ILE A 113 -0.77 11.44 16.00
C ILE A 113 -0.61 10.21 16.87
N VAL A 114 -1.02 10.33 18.13
CA VAL A 114 -1.01 9.23 19.10
C VAL A 114 -2.42 9.05 19.65
N LEU A 115 -2.97 7.85 19.53
CA LEU A 115 -4.23 7.45 20.13
C LEU A 115 -4.11 6.04 20.69
N ASN A 116 -4.06 5.91 22.01
CA ASN A 116 -3.83 4.65 22.71
C ASN A 116 -2.59 3.94 22.13
N ASN A 117 -2.74 2.71 21.61
CA ASN A 117 -1.67 1.90 21.04
C ASN A 117 -1.47 2.12 19.52
N TRP A 118 -2.16 3.09 18.94
CA TRP A 118 -2.00 3.44 17.53
C TRP A 118 -1.28 4.79 17.43
N SER A 119 -0.12 4.78 16.80
CA SER A 119 0.59 5.99 16.42
C SER A 119 0.82 6.03 14.92
N ASP A 120 0.72 7.24 14.36
CA ASP A 120 1.10 7.52 12.99
C ASP A 120 2.07 8.71 13.02
N HIS A 121 3.30 8.43 12.61
CA HIS A 121 4.38 9.40 12.58
C HIS A 121 4.83 9.57 11.13
N ASP A 122 4.44 10.69 10.53
CA ASP A 122 4.83 11.03 9.16
C ASP A 122 5.75 12.24 9.17
N ASN A 123 7.00 12.03 8.74
CA ASN A 123 8.00 13.07 8.62
C ASN A 123 8.00 13.61 7.18
N THR A 124 7.21 14.64 6.86
CA THR A 124 7.03 15.04 5.46
C THR A 124 7.12 16.53 5.16
N TYR A 125 7.54 16.84 3.92
CA TYR A 125 7.53 18.18 3.34
C TYR A 125 6.22 18.50 2.62
N SER A 126 5.18 17.68 2.71
CA SER A 126 4.00 17.81 1.84
C SER A 126 2.86 18.57 2.52
N THR A 127 2.40 19.66 1.90
CA THR A 127 1.20 20.40 2.35
C THR A 127 -0.06 19.54 2.26
N ILE A 128 -0.09 18.56 1.35
CA ILE A 128 -1.21 17.63 1.18
C ILE A 128 -1.34 16.72 2.40
N LYS A 129 -0.21 16.23 2.95
CA LYS A 129 -0.22 15.40 4.17
C LYS A 129 -0.66 16.21 5.40
N LEU A 130 -0.21 17.47 5.51
CA LEU A 130 -0.71 18.40 6.53
C LEU A 130 -2.23 18.59 6.46
N PHE A 131 -2.75 18.77 5.24
CA PHE A 131 -4.19 18.90 5.02
C PHE A 131 -4.96 17.60 5.32
N LYS A 132 -4.39 16.44 4.97
CA LYS A 132 -4.92 15.12 5.34
C LYS A 132 -5.08 14.99 6.86
N TYR A 133 -4.07 15.36 7.64
CA TYR A 133 -4.15 15.33 9.11
C TYR A 133 -5.16 16.34 9.66
N PHE A 134 -5.31 17.49 9.02
CA PHE A 134 -6.35 18.46 9.37
C PHE A 134 -7.75 17.88 9.16
N LEU A 135 -8.00 17.21 8.03
CA LEU A 135 -9.26 16.51 7.77
C LEU A 135 -9.49 15.35 8.74
N TYR A 136 -8.44 14.61 9.10
CA TYR A 136 -8.53 13.54 10.10
C TYR A 136 -9.07 14.06 11.43
N ARG A 137 -8.64 15.24 11.86
CA ARG A 137 -9.15 15.88 13.07
C ARG A 137 -10.55 16.47 12.87
N LYS A 138 -10.74 17.31 11.87
CA LYS A 138 -11.99 18.09 11.68
C LYS A 138 -13.19 17.21 11.36
N LEU A 139 -13.01 16.13 10.61
CA LEU A 139 -14.07 15.24 10.17
C LEU A 139 -14.08 13.88 10.90
N GLY A 140 -13.16 13.65 11.84
CA GLY A 140 -13.07 12.37 12.55
C GLY A 140 -12.71 11.16 11.68
N ILE A 141 -12.21 11.37 10.45
CA ILE A 141 -11.91 10.30 9.47
C ILE A 141 -10.76 9.38 9.95
N PHE A 142 -10.04 9.76 11.00
CA PHE A 142 -8.99 8.93 11.58
C PHE A 142 -9.50 7.54 12.01
N TYR A 143 -10.76 7.42 12.46
CA TYR A 143 -11.36 6.13 12.83
C TYR A 143 -11.41 5.16 11.64
N PHE A 144 -11.69 5.66 10.42
CA PHE A 144 -11.63 4.83 9.21
C PHE A 144 -10.22 4.35 8.90
N SER A 145 -9.19 5.16 9.18
CA SER A 145 -7.78 4.75 9.02
C SER A 145 -7.41 3.62 9.99
N ILE A 146 -7.85 3.72 11.25
CA ILE A 146 -7.66 2.68 12.26
C ILE A 146 -8.43 1.41 11.89
N LEU A 147 -9.67 1.54 11.40
CA LEU A 147 -10.45 0.40 10.93
C LEU A 147 -9.76 -0.28 9.75
N LYS A 148 -9.27 0.49 8.77
CA LYS A 148 -8.54 -0.03 7.61
C LYS A 148 -7.27 -0.77 8.00
N SER A 149 -6.51 -0.25 8.98
CA SER A 149 -5.29 -0.91 9.45
C SER A 149 -5.60 -2.23 10.16
N LYS A 150 -6.62 -2.26 11.04
CA LYS A 150 -7.09 -3.49 11.69
C LYS A 150 -7.63 -4.50 10.68
N LEU A 151 -8.44 -4.08 9.71
CA LEU A 151 -8.95 -4.94 8.64
C LEU A 151 -7.83 -5.51 7.78
N LYS A 152 -6.76 -4.75 7.50
CA LYS A 152 -5.59 -5.27 6.78
C LYS A 152 -4.88 -6.37 7.58
N VAL A 153 -4.74 -6.21 8.90
CA VAL A 153 -4.16 -7.25 9.76
C VAL A 153 -5.03 -8.50 9.80
N ILE A 154 -6.36 -8.34 9.93
CA ILE A 154 -7.31 -9.46 9.93
C ILE A 154 -7.29 -10.16 8.58
N LYS A 155 -7.36 -9.41 7.47
CA LYS A 155 -7.23 -9.96 6.12
C LYS A 155 -5.91 -10.72 5.98
N ASN A 156 -4.80 -10.15 6.38
CA ASN A 156 -3.52 -10.84 6.34
C ASN A 156 -3.51 -12.10 7.22
N LYS A 157 -4.16 -12.12 8.39
CA LYS A 157 -4.26 -13.33 9.22
C LYS A 157 -5.18 -14.39 8.62
N LEU A 158 -6.30 -14.00 8.02
CA LEU A 158 -7.25 -14.93 7.40
C LEU A 158 -6.71 -15.51 6.09
N PHE A 159 -6.09 -14.67 5.27
CA PHE A 159 -5.63 -15.03 3.93
C PHE A 159 -4.17 -15.51 3.89
N ASN A 160 -3.32 -15.18 4.88
CA ASN A 160 -1.94 -15.69 4.96
C ASN A 160 -1.79 -16.90 5.90
N LYS A 161 -2.88 -17.53 6.34
CA LYS A 161 -2.79 -18.97 6.69
C LYS A 161 -2.54 -19.68 5.36
N VAL A 162 -1.26 -19.84 5.02
CA VAL A 162 -0.80 -20.60 3.85
C VAL A 162 -1.54 -21.93 3.89
N ARG A 163 -2.33 -22.21 2.86
CA ARG A 163 -3.10 -23.45 2.83
C ARG A 163 -2.06 -24.58 2.72
N PRO A 164 -2.25 -25.73 3.36
CA PRO A 164 -1.38 -26.89 3.16
C PRO A 164 -1.24 -27.28 1.67
N VAL A 165 -2.19 -26.85 0.84
CA VAL A 165 -2.18 -26.95 -0.63
C VAL A 165 -0.96 -26.26 -1.28
N ASP A 166 -0.44 -25.16 -0.71
CA ASP A 166 0.71 -24.44 -1.31
C ASP A 166 2.07 -25.10 -1.00
N VAL A 167 2.05 -26.11 -0.13
CA VAL A 167 3.24 -26.77 0.43
C VAL A 167 3.55 -28.05 -0.33
N VAL A 168 2.52 -28.78 -0.75
CA VAL A 168 2.69 -29.99 -1.55
C VAL A 168 2.72 -29.57 -3.02
N LYS A 169 3.91 -29.59 -3.60
CA LYS A 169 4.07 -29.36 -5.04
C LYS A 169 3.56 -30.56 -5.83
N SER A 170 2.88 -30.29 -6.93
CA SER A 170 2.40 -31.32 -7.85
C SER A 170 3.56 -32.00 -8.56
N LYS A 171 3.36 -33.23 -9.06
CA LYS A 171 4.34 -33.94 -9.89
C LYS A 171 4.85 -33.04 -11.03
N TYR A 172 3.94 -32.34 -11.71
CA TYR A 172 4.28 -31.42 -12.80
C TYR A 172 5.22 -30.29 -12.36
N GLU A 173 4.96 -29.64 -11.23
CA GLU A 173 5.84 -28.57 -10.72
C GLU A 173 7.24 -29.11 -10.38
N ILE A 174 7.33 -30.33 -9.85
CA ILE A 174 8.60 -31.00 -9.58
C ILE A 174 9.37 -31.22 -10.90
N PHE A 175 8.73 -31.77 -11.93
CA PHE A 175 9.34 -31.92 -13.24
C PHE A 175 9.75 -30.58 -13.85
N GLN A 176 8.89 -29.57 -13.79
CA GLN A 176 9.19 -28.24 -14.30
C GLN A 176 10.43 -27.65 -13.64
N ALA A 177 10.56 -27.81 -12.32
CA ALA A 177 11.70 -27.34 -11.57
C ALA A 177 12.97 -28.11 -12.00
N ILE A 178 12.92 -29.44 -12.10
CA ILE A 178 14.03 -30.28 -12.56
C ILE A 178 14.50 -29.87 -13.97
N PHE A 179 13.58 -29.71 -14.92
CA PHE A 179 13.90 -29.32 -16.30
C PHE A 179 14.32 -27.85 -16.45
N SER A 180 14.10 -27.01 -15.44
CA SER A 180 14.58 -25.62 -15.41
C SER A 180 15.99 -25.50 -14.85
N ASN A 181 16.58 -26.58 -14.34
CA ASN A 181 17.95 -26.60 -13.81
C ASN A 181 18.95 -26.93 -14.93
N ASP A 182 19.91 -26.01 -15.18
CA ASP A 182 20.97 -26.20 -16.16
C ASP A 182 21.83 -27.45 -15.92
N TYR A 183 22.08 -27.82 -14.65
CA TYR A 183 22.81 -29.03 -14.30
C TYR A 183 22.05 -30.28 -14.76
N PHE A 184 20.74 -30.34 -14.54
CA PHE A 184 19.95 -31.48 -14.98
C PHE A 184 19.87 -31.56 -16.51
N VAL A 185 19.73 -30.44 -17.21
CA VAL A 185 19.70 -30.40 -18.68
C VAL A 185 21.00 -30.95 -19.29
N ASN A 186 22.15 -30.63 -18.67
CA ASN A 186 23.46 -31.06 -19.16
C ASN A 186 23.81 -32.52 -18.80
N TYR A 187 23.46 -32.98 -17.59
CA TYR A 187 23.90 -34.29 -17.08
C TYR A 187 22.80 -35.35 -16.99
N GLY A 188 21.53 -34.97 -17.21
CA GLY A 188 20.38 -35.87 -17.20
C GLY A 188 20.10 -36.58 -15.86
N SER A 189 20.70 -36.10 -14.76
CA SER A 189 20.52 -36.65 -13.41
C SER A 189 20.60 -35.55 -12.36
N PHE A 190 19.96 -35.77 -11.21
CA PHE A 190 19.96 -34.84 -10.09
C PHE A 190 20.05 -35.58 -8.75
N ASP A 191 20.56 -34.89 -7.73
CA ASP A 191 20.61 -35.39 -6.36
C ASP A 191 19.28 -35.05 -5.66
N ARG A 192 18.70 -35.99 -4.90
CA ARG A 192 17.41 -35.79 -4.20
C ARG A 192 17.45 -34.59 -3.25
N LYS A 193 18.60 -34.31 -2.62
CA LYS A 193 18.78 -33.21 -1.65
C LYS A 193 18.62 -31.84 -2.30
N ASP A 194 19.10 -31.69 -3.54
CA ASP A 194 19.09 -30.43 -4.27
C ASP A 194 17.67 -30.05 -4.73
N LEU A 195 16.76 -31.03 -4.82
CA LEU A 195 15.39 -30.81 -5.28
C LEU A 195 14.59 -29.90 -4.35
N VAL A 196 14.79 -30.02 -3.02
CA VAL A 196 14.11 -29.17 -2.04
C VAL A 196 14.60 -27.73 -2.16
N ASP A 197 15.90 -27.54 -2.33
CA ASP A 197 16.51 -26.22 -2.48
C ASP A 197 16.09 -25.55 -3.79
N LEU A 198 15.88 -26.36 -4.82
CA LEU A 198 15.44 -25.91 -6.13
C LEU A 198 13.94 -25.54 -6.17
N LEU A 199 13.09 -26.30 -5.50
CA LEU A 199 11.65 -25.98 -5.38
C LEU A 199 11.40 -24.80 -4.43
N TYR A 200 12.29 -24.62 -3.45
CA TYR A 200 12.17 -23.62 -2.39
C TYR A 200 13.47 -22.82 -2.21
N PRO A 201 13.81 -21.94 -3.18
CA PRO A 201 15.08 -21.19 -3.17
C PRO A 201 15.21 -20.22 -1.98
N ASN A 202 14.08 -19.70 -1.50
CA ASN A 202 14.06 -18.88 -0.29
C ASN A 202 13.97 -19.77 0.96
N LYS A 203 15.00 -19.70 1.81
CA LYS A 203 15.07 -20.44 3.09
C LYS A 203 13.91 -20.12 4.06
N GLU A 204 13.18 -19.04 3.82
CA GLU A 204 12.07 -18.57 4.66
C GLU A 204 10.70 -18.80 3.99
N TYR A 205 10.15 -20.00 4.16
CA TYR A 205 8.71 -20.11 4.27
C TYR A 205 8.34 -19.59 5.66
N LYS A 206 7.77 -18.38 5.72
CA LYS A 206 7.40 -17.66 6.94
C LYS A 206 6.83 -18.59 8.02
N GLY A 207 7.70 -19.06 8.92
CA GLY A 207 7.44 -19.59 10.27
C GLY A 207 6.34 -20.63 10.50
N VAL A 208 5.66 -21.18 9.48
CA VAL A 208 4.48 -22.02 9.68
C VAL A 208 4.75 -23.51 9.43
N ILE A 209 5.74 -23.85 8.58
CA ILE A 209 6.04 -25.25 8.22
C ILE A 209 7.54 -25.48 8.22
N SER A 210 7.99 -26.53 8.90
CA SER A 210 9.40 -26.87 8.98
C SER A 210 9.95 -27.33 7.63
N ARG A 211 11.22 -27.03 7.35
CA ARG A 211 11.92 -27.53 6.16
C ARG A 211 11.94 -29.07 6.10
N SER A 212 11.93 -29.72 7.27
CA SER A 212 11.79 -31.17 7.38
C SER A 212 10.45 -31.68 6.85
N ALA A 213 9.33 -31.01 7.17
CA ALA A 213 8.02 -31.39 6.66
C ALA A 213 7.92 -31.19 5.14
N ILE A 214 8.51 -30.11 4.62
CA ILE A 214 8.63 -29.87 3.17
C ILE A 214 9.43 -31.01 2.52
N SER A 215 10.60 -31.33 3.06
CA SER A 215 11.44 -32.42 2.54
C SER A 215 10.71 -33.75 2.53
N SER A 216 9.98 -34.10 3.60
CA SER A 216 9.18 -35.32 3.64
C SER A 216 8.09 -35.34 2.58
N SER A 217 7.39 -34.21 2.36
CA SER A 217 6.36 -34.13 1.32
C SER A 217 6.93 -34.29 -0.09
N VAL A 218 8.08 -33.68 -0.38
CA VAL A 218 8.76 -33.81 -1.68
C VAL A 218 9.23 -35.26 -1.87
N ASN A 219 9.74 -35.90 -0.82
CA ASN A 219 10.17 -37.30 -0.88
C ASN A 219 9.02 -38.24 -1.23
N LEU A 220 7.83 -38.08 -0.63
CA LEU A 220 6.65 -38.88 -0.95
C LEU A 220 6.26 -38.79 -2.44
N VAL A 221 6.33 -37.59 -3.01
CA VAL A 221 6.03 -37.41 -4.45
C VAL A 221 7.11 -38.04 -5.32
N VAL A 222 8.39 -37.89 -4.94
CA VAL A 222 9.52 -38.51 -5.65
C VAL A 222 9.44 -40.04 -5.59
N GLU A 223 9.10 -40.62 -4.45
CA GLU A 223 8.87 -42.06 -4.28
C GLU A 223 7.74 -42.54 -5.19
N SER A 224 6.62 -41.83 -5.22
CA SER A 224 5.52 -42.12 -6.16
C SER A 224 5.96 -42.07 -7.63
N CYS A 225 6.83 -41.12 -8.01
CA CYS A 225 7.39 -41.05 -9.37
C CYS A 225 8.35 -42.21 -9.67
N VAL A 226 9.08 -42.72 -8.68
CA VAL A 226 9.91 -43.93 -8.82
C VAL A 226 9.03 -45.17 -9.00
N GLU A 227 7.99 -45.32 -8.18
CA GLU A 227 7.02 -46.43 -8.29
C GLU A 227 6.28 -46.42 -9.65
N SER A 228 5.94 -45.24 -10.15
CA SER A 228 5.30 -45.06 -11.47
C SER A 228 6.26 -45.31 -12.64
N GLY A 229 7.56 -45.50 -12.37
CA GLY A 229 8.60 -45.71 -13.38
C GLY A 229 9.00 -44.44 -14.15
N GLU A 230 8.58 -43.27 -13.69
CA GLU A 230 8.94 -41.96 -14.25
C GLU A 230 10.38 -41.57 -13.84
N PHE A 231 10.83 -42.01 -12.66
CA PHE A 231 12.18 -41.87 -12.15
C PHE A 231 12.87 -43.21 -11.97
N LYS A 232 14.20 -43.22 -12.14
CA LYS A 232 15.07 -44.37 -11.88
C LYS A 232 16.20 -43.97 -10.94
N ILE A 233 16.35 -44.70 -9.84
CA ILE A 233 17.45 -44.52 -8.88
C ILE A 233 18.72 -45.16 -9.45
N ILE A 234 19.81 -44.40 -9.53
CA ILE A 234 21.09 -44.88 -10.09
C ILE A 234 21.94 -45.56 -9.01
N ASN A 235 21.92 -45.05 -7.78
CA ASN A 235 22.71 -45.57 -6.65
C ASN A 235 21.83 -45.73 -5.42
N LYS A 236 21.28 -46.92 -5.20
CA LYS A 236 20.39 -47.20 -4.06
C LYS A 236 21.14 -47.31 -2.72
N ASP A 237 22.43 -47.62 -2.76
CA ASP A 237 23.24 -47.95 -1.57
C ASP A 237 24.19 -46.84 -1.12
N ARG A 238 24.04 -45.60 -1.62
CA ARG A 238 24.91 -44.45 -1.27
C ARG A 238 24.10 -43.33 -0.61
N PRO A 239 24.72 -42.54 0.30
CA PRO A 239 24.03 -41.47 1.06
C PRO A 239 23.52 -40.29 0.20
N ASN A 240 23.93 -40.24 -1.08
CA ASN A 240 23.41 -39.32 -2.08
C ASN A 240 22.79 -40.13 -3.22
N GLU A 241 21.51 -40.49 -3.05
CA GLU A 241 20.72 -41.14 -4.09
C GLU A 241 20.59 -40.19 -5.30
N ARG A 242 21.22 -40.59 -6.41
CA ARG A 242 21.05 -39.93 -7.71
C ARG A 242 19.84 -40.47 -8.43
N ILE A 243 19.04 -39.57 -8.95
CA ILE A 243 17.81 -39.88 -9.68
C ILE A 243 17.99 -39.46 -11.15
N LYS A 244 17.59 -40.36 -12.05
CA LYS A 244 17.49 -40.11 -13.50
C LYS A 244 16.03 -40.11 -13.92
N VAL A 245 15.66 -39.18 -14.79
CA VAL A 245 14.34 -39.18 -15.42
C VAL A 245 14.30 -40.21 -16.55
N THR A 246 13.27 -41.05 -16.57
CA THR A 246 13.07 -42.05 -17.62
C THR A 246 12.30 -41.45 -18.80
N GLY A 247 12.24 -42.17 -19.93
CA GLY A 247 11.40 -41.76 -21.07
C GLY A 247 9.92 -41.60 -20.71
N LYS A 248 9.41 -42.39 -19.76
CA LYS A 248 8.04 -42.23 -19.23
C LYS A 248 7.86 -40.89 -18.51
N GLY A 249 8.84 -40.48 -17.71
CA GLY A 249 8.82 -39.18 -17.04
C GLY A 249 8.90 -38.00 -18.01
N ILE A 250 9.68 -38.13 -19.09
CA ILE A 250 9.73 -37.12 -20.16
C ILE A 250 8.36 -37.00 -20.84
N ASN A 251 7.76 -38.13 -21.24
CA ASN A 251 6.45 -38.14 -21.90
C ASN A 251 5.36 -37.53 -21.00
N PHE A 252 5.34 -37.92 -19.72
CA PHE A 252 4.43 -37.32 -18.73
C PHE A 252 4.59 -35.79 -18.68
N PHE A 253 5.84 -35.29 -18.60
CA PHE A 253 6.10 -33.86 -18.54
C PHE A 253 5.67 -33.14 -19.82
N THR A 254 5.97 -33.69 -21.00
CA THR A 254 5.61 -33.06 -22.28
C THR A 254 4.10 -33.02 -22.49
N GLU A 255 3.40 -34.13 -22.27
CA GLU A 255 1.94 -34.20 -22.41
C GLU A 255 1.25 -33.25 -21.42
N THR A 256 1.69 -33.26 -20.16
CA THR A 256 1.11 -32.39 -19.12
C THR A 256 1.39 -30.92 -19.42
N LYS A 257 2.60 -30.58 -19.90
CA LYS A 257 2.97 -29.20 -20.29
C LYS A 257 2.13 -28.69 -21.46
N GLU A 258 1.85 -29.54 -22.44
CA GLU A 258 0.99 -29.20 -23.57
C GLU A 258 -0.47 -28.99 -23.14
N SER A 259 -0.98 -29.88 -22.27
CA SER A 259 -2.31 -29.70 -21.68
C SER A 259 -2.42 -28.38 -20.91
N TYR A 260 -1.43 -28.06 -20.06
CA TYR A 260 -1.41 -26.80 -19.31
C TYR A 260 -1.37 -25.57 -20.23
N LYS A 261 -0.60 -25.60 -21.32
CA LYS A 261 -0.58 -24.51 -22.30
C LYS A 261 -1.95 -24.32 -22.97
N LYS A 262 -2.61 -25.42 -23.30
CA LYS A 262 -3.95 -25.40 -23.88
C LYS A 262 -4.95 -24.80 -22.90
N ASP A 263 -4.96 -25.25 -21.65
CA ASP A 263 -5.87 -24.74 -20.63
C ASP A 263 -5.62 -23.27 -20.29
N ALA A 264 -4.36 -22.84 -20.23
CA ALA A 264 -4.01 -21.43 -20.05
C ALA A 264 -4.56 -20.56 -21.18
N SER A 265 -4.40 -21.00 -22.44
CA SER A 265 -4.94 -20.27 -23.60
C SER A 265 -6.48 -20.21 -23.58
N LEU A 266 -7.14 -21.29 -23.16
CA LEU A 266 -8.60 -21.32 -23.00
C LEU A 266 -9.06 -20.37 -21.89
N PHE A 267 -8.34 -20.32 -20.77
CA PHE A 267 -8.66 -19.42 -19.67
C PHE A 267 -8.48 -17.95 -20.08
N GLU A 268 -7.42 -17.60 -20.82
CA GLU A 268 -7.24 -16.25 -21.36
C GLU A 268 -8.39 -15.87 -22.28
N LEU A 269 -8.81 -16.77 -23.18
CA LEU A 269 -9.96 -16.56 -24.06
C LEU A 269 -11.25 -16.35 -23.26
N GLN A 270 -11.52 -17.18 -22.25
CA GLN A 270 -12.69 -17.03 -21.36
C GLN A 270 -12.64 -15.69 -20.59
N SER A 271 -11.48 -15.30 -20.10
CA SER A 271 -11.29 -14.03 -19.39
C SER A 271 -11.54 -12.82 -20.31
N SER A 272 -11.17 -12.92 -21.58
CA SER A 272 -11.46 -11.90 -22.59
C SER A 272 -12.96 -11.88 -22.92
N GLN A 273 -13.59 -13.03 -23.13
CA GLN A 273 -15.02 -13.15 -23.39
C GLN A 273 -15.86 -12.56 -22.26
N THR A 274 -15.51 -12.82 -21.00
CA THR A 274 -16.23 -12.25 -19.84
C THR A 274 -16.07 -10.74 -19.73
N LYS A 275 -14.91 -10.18 -20.07
CA LYS A 275 -14.74 -8.71 -20.17
C LYS A 275 -15.63 -8.12 -21.25
N THR A 276 -15.65 -8.72 -22.44
CA THR A 276 -16.52 -8.30 -23.54
C THR A 276 -18.00 -8.39 -23.16
N GLN A 277 -18.43 -9.50 -22.54
CA GLN A 277 -19.81 -9.67 -22.07
C GLN A 277 -20.20 -8.61 -21.04
N ARG A 278 -19.31 -8.25 -20.10
CA ARG A 278 -19.57 -7.16 -19.15
C ARG A 278 -19.70 -5.81 -19.85
N SER A 279 -18.84 -5.52 -20.84
CA SER A 279 -18.94 -4.29 -21.63
C SER A 279 -20.25 -4.23 -22.43
N VAL A 280 -20.66 -5.34 -23.05
CA VAL A 280 -21.95 -5.44 -23.74
C VAL A 280 -23.11 -5.25 -22.77
N ALA A 281 -23.10 -5.92 -21.61
CA ALA A 281 -24.15 -5.75 -20.61
C ALA A 281 -24.26 -4.30 -20.12
N TRP A 282 -23.13 -3.62 -19.92
CA TRP A 282 -23.11 -2.21 -19.56
C TRP A 282 -23.69 -1.33 -20.66
N LEU A 283 -23.32 -1.56 -21.92
CA LEU A 283 -23.87 -0.84 -23.07
C LEU A 283 -25.38 -1.07 -23.22
N THR A 284 -25.86 -2.31 -23.04
CA THR A 284 -27.29 -2.62 -23.06
C THR A 284 -28.02 -1.92 -21.92
N PHE A 285 -27.43 -1.84 -20.72
CA PHE A 285 -28.01 -1.11 -19.60
C PHE A 285 -28.11 0.41 -19.88
N VAL A 286 -27.04 1.01 -20.42
CA VAL A 286 -27.06 2.42 -20.84
C VAL A 286 -28.10 2.65 -21.93
N LEU A 287 -28.21 1.74 -22.91
CA LEU A 287 -29.21 1.82 -23.96
C LEU A 287 -30.63 1.74 -23.40
N ALA A 288 -30.88 0.86 -22.43
CA ALA A 288 -32.17 0.74 -21.74
C ALA A 288 -32.55 2.02 -20.95
N ILE A 289 -31.57 2.69 -20.35
CA ILE A 289 -31.79 4.00 -19.71
C ILE A 289 -32.08 5.07 -20.76
N ALA A 290 -31.34 5.10 -21.86
CA ALA A 290 -31.55 6.08 -22.93
C ALA A 290 -32.93 5.92 -23.59
N THR A 291 -33.39 4.68 -23.81
CA THR A 291 -34.71 4.41 -24.36
C THR A 291 -35.84 4.74 -23.39
N THR A 292 -35.66 4.50 -22.09
CA THR A 292 -36.65 4.90 -21.07
C THR A 292 -36.72 6.42 -20.92
N LEU A 293 -35.60 7.14 -20.92
CA LEU A 293 -35.58 8.60 -20.93
C LEU A 293 -36.27 9.19 -22.19
N SER A 294 -36.01 8.62 -23.37
CA SER A 294 -36.68 9.05 -24.60
C SER A 294 -38.19 8.78 -24.60
N LEU A 295 -38.65 7.76 -23.86
CA LEU A 295 -40.07 7.50 -23.67
C LEU A 295 -40.71 8.48 -22.68
N VAL A 296 -39.99 8.91 -21.64
CA VAL A 296 -40.47 9.93 -20.70
C VAL A 296 -40.70 11.26 -21.40
N ASP A 297 -39.79 11.70 -22.28
CA ASP A 297 -39.99 12.91 -23.09
C ASP A 297 -41.25 12.82 -23.98
N LYS A 298 -41.62 11.60 -24.41
CA LYS A 298 -42.85 11.36 -25.18
C LYS A 298 -44.10 11.31 -24.30
N ILE A 299 -43.99 10.90 -23.04
CA ILE A 299 -45.12 10.89 -22.09
C ILE A 299 -45.55 12.33 -21.77
N GLU A 300 -44.61 13.26 -21.58
CA GLU A 300 -44.95 14.68 -21.40
C GLU A 300 -45.62 15.26 -22.65
N LEU A 301 -45.16 14.89 -23.85
CA LEU A 301 -45.80 15.28 -25.10
C LEU A 301 -47.22 14.69 -25.22
N ILE A 302 -47.42 13.43 -24.82
CA ILE A 302 -48.72 12.76 -24.83
C ILE A 302 -49.66 13.39 -23.80
N GLU A 303 -49.21 13.73 -22.59
CA GLU A 303 -50.00 14.46 -21.59
C GLU A 303 -50.37 15.86 -22.08
N TYR A 304 -49.46 16.56 -22.77
CA TYR A 304 -49.74 17.86 -23.38
C TYR A 304 -50.84 17.75 -24.45
N TRP A 305 -50.72 16.79 -25.37
CA TRP A 305 -51.75 16.54 -26.39
C TRP A 305 -53.07 16.05 -25.79
N TRP A 306 -53.02 15.26 -24.71
CA TRP A 306 -54.19 14.76 -24.00
C TRP A 306 -54.96 15.91 -23.33
N ASN A 307 -54.26 16.80 -22.62
CA ASN A 307 -54.86 17.99 -22.02
C ASN A 307 -55.39 18.96 -23.10
N TYR A 308 -54.66 19.13 -24.20
CA TYR A 308 -55.11 19.95 -25.33
C TYR A 308 -56.38 19.37 -25.99
N PHE A 309 -56.45 18.05 -26.16
CA PHE A 309 -57.61 17.35 -26.69
C PHE A 309 -58.86 17.52 -25.81
N TRP A 310 -58.70 17.38 -24.48
CA TRP A 310 -59.80 17.61 -23.53
C TRP A 310 -60.23 19.08 -23.44
N CYS A 311 -59.31 20.04 -23.58
CA CYS A 311 -59.67 21.46 -23.68
C CYS A 311 -60.40 21.81 -24.98
N TYR A 312 -60.10 21.13 -26.09
CA TYR A 312 -60.76 21.38 -27.38
C TYR A 312 -62.17 20.76 -27.48
N PHE A 313 -62.40 19.62 -26.81
CA PHE A 313 -63.71 18.96 -26.76
C PHE A 313 -64.55 19.32 -25.53
N GLY A 314 -63.99 20.09 -24.58
CA GLY A 314 -64.63 20.51 -23.33
C GLY A 314 -65.20 21.93 -23.33
N ALA A 315 -65.46 22.53 -24.50
CA ALA A 315 -66.10 23.84 -24.66
C ALA A 315 -67.47 23.72 -25.34
#